data_AF-A0AAI8TP32-F1
#
_entry.id   AF-A0AAI8TP32-F1
#
_cell.length_a   1.000
_cell.length_b   1.000
_cell.length_c   1.000
_cell.angle_alpha   90.00
_cell.angle_beta   90.00
_cell.angle_gamma   90.00
#
_symmetry.space_group_name_H-M   'P 1'
#
loop_
_entity.id
_entity.type
_entity.pdbx_description
1 polymer ?
#
loop_
_entity_poly.entity_id
_entity_poly.type
_entity_poly.pdbx_seq_one_letter_code
_entity_poly.pdbx_strand_id
1 'polypeptide(L)'
;MIKLSLAKISVALGGAALCLTAGAGLASAEPDIGPMVNTTCTYEQAMAAVHAENPMAAQYLDQSPPNLQFLRVFLSSSPDQRVNLLNQIKNNPGANQALPVFQQMMTSCTKY
;
A
#
# COMPACT_ATOMS: atom_id res chain seq x y z
N MET A 1 -69.06 9.10 14.05
CA MET A 1 -68.76 8.62 12.68
C MET A 1 -68.31 9.81 11.83
N ILE A 2 -67.04 9.87 11.44
CA ILE A 2 -66.52 10.57 10.25
C ILE A 2 -65.31 9.75 9.79
N LYS A 3 -65.24 9.47 8.48
CA LYS A 3 -64.31 8.56 7.80
C LYS A 3 -63.27 9.33 6.98
N LEU A 4 -62.11 8.67 6.76
CA LEU A 4 -61.05 8.92 5.76
C LEU A 4 -60.19 10.19 6.00
N SER A 5 -58.89 10.22 5.71
CA SER A 5 -58.17 9.55 4.63
C SER A 5 -56.67 9.38 4.93
N LEU A 6 -56.08 8.33 4.36
CA LEU A 6 -54.64 8.06 4.30
C LEU A 6 -53.94 9.07 3.38
N ALA A 7 -52.94 9.77 3.89
CA ALA A 7 -51.96 10.48 3.07
C ALA A 7 -50.56 9.95 3.41
N LYS A 8 -50.08 9.03 2.57
CA LYS A 8 -48.69 8.61 2.49
C LYS A 8 -47.87 9.77 1.93
N ILE A 9 -46.92 10.29 2.70
CA ILE A 9 -45.84 11.15 2.16
C ILE A 9 -44.53 10.46 2.49
N SER A 10 -43.94 9.90 1.44
CA SER A 10 -42.57 9.45 1.37
C SER A 10 -41.65 10.68 1.22
N VAL A 11 -40.61 10.79 2.04
CA VAL A 11 -39.42 11.61 1.70
C VAL A 11 -38.17 10.77 1.97
N ALA A 12 -37.30 10.79 0.98
CA ALA A 12 -36.13 9.96 0.80
C ALA A 12 -34.86 10.59 1.42
N LEU A 13 -33.91 9.71 1.73
CA LEU A 13 -32.44 9.84 1.60
C LEU A 13 -31.73 11.06 2.22
N GLY A 14 -30.78 10.79 3.14
CA GLY A 14 -29.59 11.64 3.26
C GLY A 14 -28.85 11.56 4.60
N GLY A 15 -27.66 10.95 4.60
CA GLY A 15 -26.56 11.41 5.47
C GLY A 15 -26.20 10.56 6.68
N ALA A 16 -25.67 9.34 6.47
CA ALA A 16 -24.81 8.72 7.49
C ALA A 16 -23.41 9.36 7.41
N ALA A 17 -23.19 10.45 8.16
CA ALA A 17 -21.85 10.97 8.42
C ALA A 17 -21.21 10.16 9.56
N LEU A 18 -20.60 9.02 9.23
CA LEU A 18 -19.69 8.33 10.12
C LEU A 18 -18.38 9.12 10.16
N CYS A 19 -18.25 10.03 11.14
CA CYS A 19 -16.96 10.61 11.51
C CYS A 19 -16.08 9.50 12.12
N LEU A 20 -15.42 8.71 11.27
CA LEU A 20 -14.29 7.90 11.69
C LEU A 20 -13.08 8.81 11.84
N THR A 21 -12.97 9.49 12.99
CA THR A 21 -11.65 9.86 13.50
C THR A 21 -10.96 8.57 13.94
N ALA A 22 -10.45 7.81 12.97
CA ALA A 22 -9.45 6.80 13.23
C ALA A 22 -8.20 7.58 13.66
N GLY A 23 -8.10 7.83 14.97
CA GLY A 23 -6.80 8.01 15.58
C GLY A 23 -6.03 6.74 15.30
N ALA A 24 -5.20 6.78 14.26
CA ALA A 24 -4.15 5.79 14.06
C ALA A 24 -3.17 5.99 15.22
N GLY A 25 -3.53 5.47 16.38
CA GLY A 25 -2.53 4.99 17.32
C GLY A 25 -1.64 4.09 16.48
N LEU A 26 -0.39 4.50 16.31
CA LEU A 26 0.64 3.65 15.74
C LEU A 26 0.73 2.47 16.69
N ALA A 27 -0.07 1.44 16.45
CA ALA A 27 0.25 0.12 16.92
C ALA A 27 1.61 -0.15 16.27
N SER A 28 2.68 -0.04 17.05
CA SER A 28 4.03 -0.45 16.66
C SER A 28 4.01 -1.97 16.51
N ALA A 29 3.32 -2.44 15.47
CA ALA A 29 3.51 -3.77 14.94
C ALA A 29 4.78 -3.71 14.09
N GLU A 30 5.64 -4.72 14.24
CA GLU A 30 6.71 -4.95 13.28
C GLU A 30 6.10 -4.90 11.85
N PRO A 31 6.75 -4.24 10.88
CA PRO A 31 6.24 -4.18 9.52
C PRO A 31 6.02 -5.60 8.98
N ASP A 32 4.83 -5.87 8.45
CA ASP A 32 4.57 -7.16 7.81
C ASP A 32 5.38 -7.25 6.51
N ILE A 33 6.49 -8.00 6.55
CA ILE A 33 7.33 -8.22 5.38
C ILE A 33 6.81 -9.34 4.46
N GLY A 34 5.76 -10.06 4.85
CA GLY A 34 5.18 -11.18 4.12
C GLY A 34 4.90 -10.89 2.64
N PRO A 35 4.25 -9.76 2.30
CA PRO A 35 4.01 -9.37 0.90
C PRO A 35 5.29 -9.16 0.09
N MET A 36 6.34 -8.62 0.70
CA MET A 36 7.62 -8.38 0.02
C MET A 36 8.40 -9.67 -0.17
N VAL A 37 8.45 -10.53 0.85
CA VAL A 37 9.18 -11.81 0.80
C VAL A 37 8.56 -12.77 -0.21
N ASN A 38 7.23 -12.86 -0.25
CA ASN A 38 6.49 -13.81 -1.08
C ASN A 38 6.00 -13.22 -2.42
N THR A 39 6.41 -12.00 -2.77
CA THR A 39 5.97 -11.37 -4.02
C THR A 39 6.33 -12.23 -5.25
N THR A 40 5.41 -12.30 -6.20
CA THR A 40 5.61 -12.93 -7.51
C THR A 40 5.76 -11.90 -8.62
N CYS A 41 5.84 -10.61 -8.28
CA CYS A 41 5.85 -9.55 -9.26
C CYS A 41 7.15 -9.50 -10.06
N THR A 42 7.04 -9.12 -11.32
CA THR A 42 8.19 -8.72 -12.12
C THR A 42 8.62 -7.30 -11.78
N TYR A 43 9.82 -6.91 -12.23
CA TYR A 43 10.33 -5.56 -12.06
C TYR A 43 9.39 -4.52 -12.70
N GLU A 44 8.89 -4.84 -13.88
CA GLU A 44 8.03 -4.00 -14.70
C GLU A 44 6.68 -3.80 -14.03
N GLN A 45 6.10 -4.85 -13.45
CA GLN A 45 4.87 -4.77 -12.66
C GLN A 45 5.05 -3.92 -11.41
N ALA A 46 6.16 -4.08 -10.68
CA ALA A 46 6.47 -3.26 -9.51
C ALA A 46 6.65 -1.78 -9.88
N MET A 47 7.40 -1.49 -10.95
CA MET A 47 7.58 -0.12 -11.44
C MET A 47 6.25 0.49 -11.91
N ALA A 48 5.43 -0.26 -12.66
CA ALA A 48 4.11 0.20 -13.08
C ALA A 48 3.21 0.52 -11.87
N ALA A 49 3.22 -0.33 -10.84
CA ALA A 49 2.45 -0.13 -9.63
C ALA A 49 2.84 1.14 -8.87
N VAL A 50 4.14 1.37 -8.63
CA VAL A 50 4.57 2.59 -7.91
C VAL A 50 4.35 3.85 -8.73
N HIS A 51 4.54 3.80 -10.04
CA HIS A 51 4.23 4.93 -10.94
C HIS A 51 2.74 5.26 -10.95
N ALA A 52 1.86 4.26 -10.85
CA ALA A 52 0.41 4.46 -10.83
C ALA A 52 -0.12 4.89 -9.44
N GLU A 53 0.34 4.26 -8.36
CA GLU A 53 -0.22 4.42 -7.03
C GLU A 53 0.50 5.49 -6.19
N ASN A 54 1.79 5.75 -6.45
CA ASN A 54 2.57 6.77 -5.75
C ASN A 54 3.59 7.47 -6.69
N PRO A 55 3.14 8.37 -7.58
CA PRO A 55 3.99 9.04 -8.56
C PRO A 55 5.15 9.83 -7.95
N MET A 56 4.97 10.38 -6.73
CA MET A 56 6.04 11.12 -6.06
C MET A 56 7.17 10.17 -5.60
N ALA A 57 6.82 9.02 -5.02
CA ALA A 57 7.81 8.01 -4.67
C ALA A 57 8.49 7.39 -5.91
N ALA A 58 7.74 7.21 -6.99
CA ALA A 58 8.28 6.78 -8.27
C ALA A 58 9.36 7.75 -8.77
N GLN A 59 9.13 9.06 -8.73
CA GLN A 59 10.15 10.05 -9.10
C GLN A 59 11.43 9.95 -8.28
N TYR A 60 11.33 9.76 -6.96
CA TYR A 60 12.50 9.56 -6.10
C TYR A 60 13.23 8.24 -6.41
N LEU A 61 12.48 7.18 -6.68
CA LEU A 61 13.02 5.88 -7.05
C LEU A 61 13.76 5.94 -8.40
N ASP A 62 13.15 6.56 -9.41
CA ASP A 62 13.72 6.71 -10.76
C ASP A 62 15.03 7.52 -10.77
N GLN A 63 15.16 8.48 -9.85
CA GLN A 63 16.36 9.30 -9.69
C GLN A 63 17.47 8.60 -8.89
N SER A 64 17.22 7.39 -8.38
CA SER A 64 18.15 6.65 -7.55
C SER A 64 18.57 5.33 -8.21
N PRO A 65 19.63 5.34 -9.04
CA PRO A 65 20.24 4.13 -9.60
C PRO A 65 20.51 3.01 -8.57
N PRO A 66 21.01 3.27 -7.35
CA PRO A 66 21.21 2.20 -6.37
C PRO A 66 19.88 1.58 -5.89
N ASN A 67 18.80 2.35 -5.77
CA ASN A 67 17.50 1.81 -5.37
C ASN A 67 16.85 0.99 -6.49
N LEU A 68 17.01 1.43 -7.75
CA LEU A 68 16.57 0.65 -8.91
C LEU A 68 17.33 -0.68 -9.00
N GLN A 69 18.64 -0.66 -8.75
CA GLN A 69 19.44 -1.89 -8.73
C GLN A 69 19.03 -2.81 -7.57
N PHE A 70 18.80 -2.26 -6.37
CA PHE A 70 18.29 -3.03 -5.23
C PHE A 70 16.97 -3.71 -5.57
N LEU A 71 16.03 -2.97 -6.19
CA LEU A 71 14.74 -3.52 -6.61
C LEU A 71 14.89 -4.70 -7.58
N ARG A 72 15.79 -4.58 -8.57
CA ARG A 72 16.07 -5.68 -9.52
C ARG A 72 16.61 -6.91 -8.83
N VAL A 73 17.59 -6.73 -7.93
CA VAL A 73 18.19 -7.83 -7.15
C VAL A 73 17.16 -8.46 -6.23
N PHE A 74 16.33 -7.65 -5.56
CA PHE A 74 15.31 -8.13 -4.64
C PHE A 74 14.27 -9.00 -5.35
N LEU A 75 13.77 -8.54 -6.50
CA LEU A 75 12.74 -9.26 -7.25
C LEU A 75 13.26 -10.55 -7.88
N SER A 76 14.53 -10.60 -8.28
CA SER A 76 15.16 -11.83 -8.82
C SER A 76 15.61 -12.81 -7.73
N SER A 77 15.60 -12.41 -6.47
CA SER A 77 16.05 -13.23 -5.33
C SER A 77 14.99 -14.23 -4.87
N SER A 78 15.44 -15.34 -4.28
CA SER A 78 14.55 -16.28 -3.58
C SER A 78 13.95 -15.65 -2.30
N PRO A 79 12.87 -16.21 -1.73
CA PRO A 79 12.28 -15.70 -0.49
C PRO A 79 13.29 -15.53 0.67
N ASP A 80 14.15 -16.52 0.90
CA ASP A 80 15.18 -16.44 1.96
C ASP A 80 16.21 -15.34 1.68
N GLN A 81 16.59 -15.15 0.42
CA GLN A 81 17.48 -14.06 0.01
C GLN A 81 16.83 -12.69 0.20
N ARG A 82 15.53 -12.55 -0.07
CA ARG A 82 14.77 -11.32 0.19
C ARG A 82 14.74 -10.97 1.67
N VAL A 83 14.56 -11.95 2.56
CA VAL A 83 14.67 -11.74 4.01
C VAL A 83 16.06 -11.20 4.38
N ASN A 84 17.12 -11.78 3.82
CA ASN A 84 18.48 -11.31 4.06
C ASN A 84 18.70 -9.86 3.56
N LEU A 85 18.18 -9.51 2.38
CA LEU A 85 18.26 -8.15 1.83
C LEU A 85 17.51 -7.13 2.70
N LEU A 86 16.31 -7.48 3.18
CA LEU A 86 15.54 -6.61 4.10
C LEU A 86 16.27 -6.41 5.43
N ASN A 87 16.88 -7.47 5.96
CA ASN A 87 17.66 -7.39 7.20
C ASN A 87 18.91 -6.50 7.06
N GLN A 88 19.51 -6.40 5.88
CA GLN A 88 20.65 -5.51 5.63
C GLN A 88 20.27 -4.03 5.71
N ILE A 89 19.02 -3.68 5.38
CA ILE A 89 18.55 -2.29 5.32
C ILE A 89 17.71 -1.86 6.52
N LYS A 90 17.35 -2.77 7.45
CA LYS A 90 16.43 -2.48 8.58
C LYS A 90 16.87 -1.36 9.53
N ASN A 91 18.17 -1.05 9.57
CA ASN A 91 18.73 0.01 10.40
C ASN A 91 19.08 1.28 9.61
N ASN A 92 18.73 1.33 8.31
CA ASN A 92 18.95 2.49 7.46
C ASN A 92 17.75 3.45 7.58
N PRO A 93 17.94 4.70 8.05
CA PRO A 93 16.84 5.66 8.21
C PRO A 93 16.08 5.97 6.92
N GLY A 94 16.76 5.98 5.77
CA GLY A 94 16.12 6.17 4.46
C GLY A 94 15.27 4.96 4.07
N ALA A 95 15.73 3.74 4.38
CA ALA A 95 14.94 2.54 4.16
C ALA A 95 13.67 2.53 5.02
N ASN A 96 13.73 2.98 6.28
CA ASN A 96 12.56 3.06 7.16
C ASN A 96 11.44 3.94 6.58
N GLN A 97 11.80 4.99 5.82
CA GLN A 97 10.83 5.86 5.15
C GLN A 97 10.27 5.22 3.88
N ALA A 98 11.08 4.43 3.16
CA ALA A 98 10.71 3.82 1.89
C ALA A 98 9.97 2.48 2.03
N LEU A 99 10.19 1.75 3.13
CA LEU A 99 9.66 0.40 3.35
C LEU A 99 8.13 0.30 3.22
N PRO A 100 7.31 1.23 3.76
CA PRO A 100 5.86 1.19 3.56
C PRO A 100 5.45 1.32 2.09
N VAL A 101 6.13 2.18 1.32
CA VAL A 101 5.88 2.32 -0.13
C VAL A 101 6.31 1.06 -0.87
N PHE A 102 7.47 0.50 -0.48
CA PHE A 102 7.99 -0.73 -1.06
C PHE A 102 7.04 -1.92 -0.81
N GLN A 103 6.52 -2.06 0.41
CA GLN A 103 5.52 -3.07 0.74
C GLN A 103 4.22 -2.89 -0.05
N GLN A 104 3.72 -1.66 -0.16
CA GLN A 104 2.52 -1.37 -0.96
C GLN A 104 2.75 -1.73 -2.43
N MET A 105 3.90 -1.34 -3.00
CA MET A 105 4.28 -1.68 -4.37
C MET A 105 4.29 -3.20 -4.58
N MET A 106 4.84 -3.98 -3.64
CA MET A 106 4.86 -5.45 -3.72
C MET A 106 3.46 -6.10 -3.54
N THR A 107 2.55 -5.39 -2.88
CA THR A 107 1.18 -5.86 -2.63
C THR A 107 0.27 -5.64 -3.83
N SER A 108 0.43 -4.52 -4.54
CA SER A 108 -0.46 -4.14 -5.65
C SER A 108 0.05 -4.52 -7.04
N CYS A 109 1.33 -4.81 -7.20
CA CYS A 109 1.96 -5.04 -8.50
C CYS A 109 1.34 -6.16 -9.34
N THR A 110 0.66 -7.14 -8.75
CA THR A 110 -0.04 -8.18 -9.53
C THR A 110 -1.23 -7.66 -10.34
N LYS A 111 -1.66 -6.41 -10.12
CA LYS A 111 -2.72 -5.73 -10.88
C LYS A 111 -2.21 -5.06 -12.17
N TYR A 112 -0.89 -4.99 -12.33
CA TYR A 112 -0.18 -4.34 -13.44
C TYR A 112 0.62 -5.37 -14.22
#